data_AF-A0A842NEX8-F1
#
_entry.id   AF-A0A842NEX8-F1
#
_cell.length_a   1.000
_cell.length_b   1.000
_cell.length_c   1.000
_cell.angle_alpha   90.00
_cell.angle_beta   90.00
_cell.angle_gamma   90.00
#
_symmetry.space_group_name_H-M   'P 1'
#
loop_
_entity.id
_entity.type
_entity.pdbx_description
1 polymer ?
#
loop_
_entity_poly.entity_id
_entity_poly.type
_entity_poly.pdbx_seq_one_letter_code
_entity_poly.pdbx_strand_id
1 'polypeptide(L)'
;MPQINKFKCDKCNFSFPEGWGGYQYVMDAKGKRVICRHPGEGLTIERVLGRELGPVPFDLAKKNPKKFNLVMKKHLELYRERVGFNSHCICLECLNQFEADFGENVCSVDDKKVVIPCKHCPTCGYLVSLDVSSCDMCGSEFKDLPTEVVMKKIGTESPCVDCGSREVYIYTDNASEKKLVCMDCGLYDEYDDFNFGFPTKRKKPRRRILITDISSVFLEKGRDVRVCPKCGSILVRTLAEMINKKCPKCKKGTIKEIRTGWMS
;
A
#
# COMPACT_ATOMS: atom_id res chain seq x y z
N MET A 1 -1.81 27.87 2.31
CA MET A 1 -0.61 27.07 2.69
C MET A 1 -0.99 26.20 3.87
N PRO A 2 -0.64 24.91 3.90
CA PRO A 2 -0.90 24.06 5.06
C PRO A 2 0.00 24.45 6.25
N GLN A 3 -0.42 24.08 7.46
CA GLN A 3 0.28 24.41 8.71
C GLN A 3 1.60 23.65 8.82
N ILE A 4 2.67 24.31 9.27
CA ILE A 4 3.93 23.63 9.60
C ILE A 4 3.86 23.16 11.05
N ASN A 5 4.25 21.90 11.26
CA ASN A 5 4.23 21.27 12.57
C ASN A 5 5.62 20.77 12.98
N LYS A 6 5.90 20.87 14.28
CA LYS A 6 6.98 20.16 14.96
C LYS A 6 6.41 18.90 15.57
N PHE A 7 7.13 17.79 15.45
CA PHE A 7 6.73 16.52 16.04
C PHE A 7 7.80 16.04 17.02
N LYS A 8 7.48 16.04 18.31
CA LYS A 8 8.43 15.66 19.37
C LYS A 8 7.77 14.92 20.52
N CYS A 9 8.57 14.15 21.24
CA CYS A 9 8.17 13.56 22.52
C CYS A 9 8.04 14.64 23.59
N ASP A 10 7.02 14.52 24.44
CA ASP A 10 6.78 15.42 25.58
C ASP A 10 7.65 15.15 26.82
N LYS A 11 8.40 14.04 26.84
CA LYS A 11 9.27 13.64 27.96
C LYS A 11 10.76 13.53 27.64
N CYS A 12 11.15 13.44 26.36
CA CYS A 12 12.56 13.31 25.97
C CYS A 12 12.86 14.07 24.68
N ASN A 13 14.14 14.23 24.33
CA ASN A 13 14.59 14.97 23.14
C ASN A 13 14.44 14.17 21.82
N PHE A 14 13.46 13.26 21.74
CA PHE A 14 13.17 12.54 20.51
C PHE A 14 12.23 13.36 19.63
N SER A 15 12.62 13.61 18.39
CA SER A 15 11.84 14.38 17.42
C SER A 15 11.95 13.80 16.01
N PHE A 16 10.96 14.13 15.19
CA PHE A 16 10.95 13.90 13.75
C PHE A 16 11.26 15.20 12.99
N PRO A 17 11.51 15.14 11.67
CA PRO A 17 11.62 16.33 10.85
C PRO A 17 10.38 17.25 10.98
N GLU A 18 10.62 18.56 10.94
CA GLU A 18 9.57 19.57 10.95
C GLU A 18 8.92 19.65 9.56
N GLY A 19 7.61 19.90 9.50
CA GLY A 19 6.88 19.98 8.24
C GLY A 19 5.49 19.39 8.34
N TRP A 20 5.11 18.61 7.34
CA TRP A 20 3.76 18.02 7.21
C TRP A 20 3.75 16.50 7.40
N GLY A 21 4.83 15.95 7.96
CA GLY A 21 5.00 14.51 8.14
C GLY A 21 5.41 13.75 6.88
N GLY A 22 5.69 14.45 5.79
CA GLY A 22 6.19 13.90 4.54
C GLY A 22 6.20 14.94 3.43
N TYR A 23 6.41 14.47 2.20
CA TYR A 23 6.36 15.31 1.01
C TYR A 23 5.89 14.54 -0.22
N GLN A 24 5.30 15.27 -1.16
CA GLN A 24 4.89 14.72 -2.43
C GLN A 24 6.10 14.50 -3.36
N TYR A 25 6.05 13.46 -4.18
CA TYR A 25 7.00 13.25 -5.26
C TYR A 25 6.30 12.82 -6.55
N VAL A 26 7.03 12.91 -7.65
CA VAL A 26 6.64 12.35 -8.95
C VAL A 26 7.79 11.50 -9.49
N MET A 27 7.51 10.30 -9.98
CA MET A 27 8.52 9.48 -10.65
C MET A 27 8.76 10.01 -12.07
N ASP A 28 10.01 10.11 -12.50
CA ASP A 28 10.37 10.38 -13.89
C ASP A 28 10.27 9.12 -14.77
N ALA A 29 10.49 9.26 -16.09
CA ALA A 29 10.41 8.14 -17.04
C ALA A 29 11.47 7.05 -16.79
N LYS A 30 12.49 7.32 -15.97
CA LYS A 30 13.52 6.37 -15.56
C LYS A 30 13.18 5.70 -14.22
N GLY A 31 12.00 5.97 -13.65
CA GLY A 31 11.59 5.46 -12.34
C GLY A 31 12.24 6.18 -11.16
N LYS A 32 12.93 7.30 -11.37
CA LYS A 32 13.55 8.07 -10.28
C LYS A 32 12.51 9.00 -9.65
N ARG A 33 12.43 9.01 -8.32
CA ARG A 33 11.59 9.97 -7.58
C ARG A 33 12.16 11.40 -7.68
N VAL A 34 11.33 12.34 -8.11
CA VAL A 34 11.60 13.78 -8.13
C VAL A 34 10.73 14.43 -7.06
N ILE A 35 11.36 15.12 -6.11
CA ILE A 35 10.67 15.76 -4.99
C ILE A 35 9.86 16.96 -5.50
N CYS A 36 8.57 16.99 -5.18
CA CYS A 36 7.67 18.10 -5.45
C CYS A 36 7.72 19.05 -4.26
N ARG A 37 8.57 20.09 -4.34
CA ARG A 37 8.70 21.07 -3.25
C ARG A 37 7.48 21.99 -3.20
N HIS A 38 7.07 22.34 -1.99
CA HIS A 38 6.11 23.40 -1.77
C HIS A 38 6.78 24.76 -1.58
N PRO A 39 6.18 25.84 -2.10
CA PRO A 39 5.09 25.84 -3.07
C PRO A 39 5.57 25.42 -4.47
N GLY A 40 4.70 24.77 -5.25
CA GLY A 40 4.97 24.48 -6.67
C GLY A 40 4.99 23.00 -7.05
N GLU A 41 4.34 22.16 -6.27
CA GLU A 41 4.24 20.72 -6.51
C GLU A 41 3.64 20.45 -7.89
N GLY A 42 2.54 21.13 -8.22
CA GLY A 42 1.87 21.01 -9.52
C GLY A 42 2.80 21.35 -10.69
N LEU A 43 3.64 22.38 -10.57
CA LEU A 43 4.61 22.75 -11.61
C LEU A 43 5.71 21.70 -11.78
N THR A 44 6.12 21.06 -10.69
CA THR A 44 7.09 19.98 -10.74
C THR A 44 6.49 18.75 -11.41
N ILE A 45 5.27 18.39 -11.04
CA ILE A 45 4.51 17.28 -11.63
C ILE A 45 4.31 17.53 -13.14
N GLU A 46 3.86 18.72 -13.52
CA GLU A 46 3.68 19.10 -14.92
C GLU A 46 5.00 19.09 -15.69
N ARG A 47 6.10 19.55 -15.10
CA ARG A 47 7.42 19.52 -15.75
C ARG A 47 7.90 18.08 -16.02
N VAL A 48 7.62 17.16 -15.09
CA VAL A 48 8.04 15.76 -15.19
C VAL A 48 7.10 14.94 -16.09
N LEU A 49 5.78 15.11 -15.96
CA LEU A 49 4.77 14.34 -16.68
C LEU A 49 4.32 14.98 -18.00
N GLY A 50 4.30 16.32 -18.08
CA GLY A 50 3.71 17.07 -19.20
C GLY A 50 4.40 16.87 -20.54
N ARG A 51 5.65 16.36 -20.55
CA ARG A 51 6.31 15.93 -21.78
C ARG A 51 5.67 14.69 -22.41
N GLU A 52 4.97 13.88 -21.62
CA GLU A 52 4.36 12.63 -22.08
C GLU A 52 2.89 12.81 -22.48
N LEU A 53 2.19 13.74 -21.83
CA LEU A 53 0.76 13.95 -22.05
C LEU A 53 0.43 15.23 -22.84
N GLY A 54 1.39 16.14 -22.97
CA GLY A 54 1.16 17.49 -23.49
C GLY A 54 0.45 18.40 -22.47
N PRO A 55 0.24 19.68 -22.83
CA PRO A 55 -0.48 20.63 -21.98
C PRO A 55 -1.97 20.24 -21.86
N VAL A 56 -2.57 20.46 -20.68
CA VAL A 56 -4.01 20.23 -20.48
C VAL A 56 -4.80 21.21 -21.34
N PRO A 57 -5.60 20.75 -22.32
CA PRO A 57 -6.27 21.66 -23.24
C PRO A 57 -7.60 22.13 -22.61
N PHE A 58 -7.55 23.09 -21.68
CA PHE A 58 -8.76 23.59 -21.00
C PHE A 58 -9.83 24.11 -21.98
N ASP A 59 -9.42 24.70 -23.11
CA ASP A 59 -10.34 25.12 -24.18
C ASP A 59 -11.13 23.96 -24.79
N LEU A 60 -10.61 22.74 -24.70
CA LEU A 60 -11.27 21.54 -25.16
C LEU A 60 -12.49 21.19 -24.31
N ALA A 61 -12.52 21.60 -23.03
CA ALA A 61 -13.68 21.36 -22.18
C ALA A 61 -14.96 22.01 -22.75
N LYS A 62 -14.83 23.21 -23.34
CA LYS A 62 -15.93 23.92 -23.99
C LYS A 62 -16.23 23.38 -25.39
N LYS A 63 -15.19 23.10 -26.19
CA LYS A 63 -15.33 22.69 -27.60
C LYS A 63 -15.76 21.23 -27.78
N ASN A 64 -15.24 20.33 -26.93
CA ASN A 64 -15.50 18.89 -27.01
C ASN A 64 -15.33 18.22 -25.63
N PRO A 65 -16.36 18.25 -24.77
CA PRO A 65 -16.28 17.75 -23.39
C PRO A 65 -15.97 16.25 -23.32
N LYS A 66 -16.43 15.44 -24.30
CA LYS A 66 -16.11 14.01 -24.35
C LYS A 66 -14.61 13.78 -24.55
N LYS A 67 -13.98 14.51 -25.48
CA LYS A 67 -12.54 14.41 -25.73
C LYS A 67 -11.73 14.96 -24.54
N PHE A 68 -12.20 16.04 -23.91
CA PHE A 68 -11.60 16.57 -22.68
C PHE A 68 -11.59 15.52 -21.56
N ASN A 69 -12.73 14.88 -21.28
CA ASN A 69 -12.82 13.84 -20.25
C ASN A 69 -11.88 12.66 -20.53
N LEU A 70 -11.74 12.26 -21.80
CA LEU A 70 -10.82 11.19 -22.19
C LEU A 70 -9.34 11.58 -21.94
N VAL A 71 -8.95 12.81 -22.29
CA VAL A 71 -7.60 13.32 -22.01
C VAL A 71 -7.37 13.41 -20.50
N MET A 72 -8.31 13.99 -19.76
CA MET A 72 -8.22 14.09 -18.29
C MET A 72 -8.13 12.73 -17.63
N LYS A 73 -8.85 11.71 -18.12
CA LYS A 73 -8.73 10.34 -17.62
C LYS A 73 -7.29 9.81 -17.74
N LYS A 74 -6.64 10.01 -18.89
CA LYS A 74 -5.22 9.62 -19.09
C LYS A 74 -4.27 10.40 -18.17
N HIS A 75 -4.49 11.70 -17.99
CA HIS A 75 -3.72 12.50 -17.04
C HIS A 75 -3.88 11.98 -15.60
N LEU A 76 -5.10 11.66 -15.19
CA LEU A 76 -5.39 11.12 -13.86
C LEU A 76 -4.80 9.72 -13.65
N GLU A 77 -4.82 8.86 -14.67
CA GLU A 77 -4.17 7.54 -14.62
C GLU A 77 -2.66 7.69 -14.41
N LEU A 78 -1.99 8.51 -15.24
CA LEU A 78 -0.54 8.74 -15.09
C LEU A 78 -0.21 9.39 -13.73
N TYR A 79 -1.06 10.31 -13.27
CA TYR A 79 -0.90 10.93 -11.95
C TYR A 79 -0.97 9.87 -10.85
N ARG A 80 -1.97 9.00 -10.85
CA ARG A 80 -2.11 7.93 -9.85
C ARG A 80 -0.93 6.94 -9.86
N GLU A 81 -0.41 6.65 -11.04
CA GLU A 81 0.70 5.70 -11.18
C GLU A 81 2.05 6.27 -10.76
N ARG A 82 2.28 7.58 -10.92
CA ARG A 82 3.62 8.17 -10.77
C ARG A 82 3.75 9.19 -9.67
N VAL A 83 2.64 9.68 -9.15
CA VAL A 83 2.64 10.64 -8.06
C VAL A 83 2.39 9.90 -6.76
N GLY A 84 3.27 10.17 -5.79
CA GLY A 84 3.22 9.56 -4.48
C GLY A 84 3.54 10.53 -3.36
N PHE A 85 3.52 10.00 -2.14
CA PHE A 85 3.78 10.76 -0.92
C PHE A 85 4.76 9.98 -0.04
N ASN A 86 5.98 10.49 0.05
CA ASN A 86 6.98 9.96 0.97
C ASN A 86 6.62 10.44 2.38
N SER A 87 6.25 9.51 3.25
CA SER A 87 6.05 9.78 4.67
C SER A 87 7.37 9.71 5.41
N HIS A 88 7.53 10.54 6.44
CA HIS A 88 8.57 10.32 7.44
C HIS A 88 8.20 9.11 8.29
N CYS A 89 9.12 8.16 8.40
CA CYS A 89 8.92 6.86 9.01
C CYS A 89 9.93 6.62 10.12
N ILE A 90 9.57 5.78 11.08
CA ILE A 90 10.47 5.26 12.11
C ILE A 90 10.36 3.74 12.22
N CYS A 91 11.49 3.08 12.33
CA CYS A 91 11.55 1.71 12.82
C CYS A 91 11.47 1.68 14.35
N LEU A 92 10.50 0.96 14.91
CA LEU A 92 10.31 0.85 16.36
C LEU A 92 11.37 -0.01 17.05
N GLU A 93 12.09 -0.85 16.32
CA GLU A 93 13.17 -1.69 16.87
C GLU A 93 14.50 -0.92 16.95
N CYS A 94 14.99 -0.38 15.83
CA CYS A 94 16.31 0.26 15.76
C CYS A 94 16.27 1.79 15.84
N LEU A 95 15.08 2.38 15.96
CA LEU A 95 14.83 3.84 15.99
C LEU A 95 15.34 4.60 14.76
N ASN A 96 15.65 3.90 13.67
CA ASN A 96 16.06 4.52 12.42
C ASN A 96 14.90 5.31 11.83
N GLN A 97 15.14 6.59 11.56
CA GLN A 97 14.21 7.43 10.82
C GLN A 97 14.57 7.42 9.33
N PHE A 98 13.57 7.31 8.47
CA PHE A 98 13.75 7.28 7.02
C PHE A 98 12.48 7.76 6.32
N GLU A 99 12.49 7.78 5.00
CA GLU A 99 11.37 8.23 4.18
C GLU A 99 10.93 7.07 3.29
N ALA A 100 9.63 6.83 3.23
CA ALA A 100 9.06 5.77 2.40
C ALA A 100 7.61 6.09 2.03
N ASP A 101 7.18 5.56 0.89
CA ASP A 101 5.81 5.66 0.40
C ASP A 101 5.13 4.30 0.47
N PHE A 102 4.26 4.12 1.46
CA PHE A 102 3.52 2.87 1.65
C PHE A 102 2.17 2.86 0.92
N GLY A 103 1.82 3.91 0.18
CA GLY A 103 0.49 4.09 -0.42
C GLY A 103 -0.63 4.28 0.60
N GLU A 104 -1.86 4.36 0.11
CA GLU A 104 -3.07 4.59 0.93
C GLU A 104 -3.68 3.29 1.50
N ASN A 105 -3.19 2.11 1.07
CA ASN A 105 -3.89 0.83 1.24
C ASN A 105 -3.24 -0.17 2.22
N VAL A 106 -2.27 0.26 3.02
CA VAL A 106 -1.58 -0.64 3.96
C VAL A 106 -1.81 -0.15 5.40
N CYS A 107 -2.74 -0.78 6.14
CA CYS A 107 -2.74 -0.55 7.58
C CYS A 107 -1.55 -1.24 8.21
N SER A 108 -1.16 -0.67 9.34
CA SER A 108 -0.51 -1.30 10.47
C SER A 108 -0.12 -2.76 10.31
N VAL A 109 1.17 -3.03 10.51
CA VAL A 109 1.59 -4.35 11.00
C VAL A 109 1.04 -4.48 12.42
N ASP A 110 0.17 -5.45 12.66
CA ASP A 110 -0.24 -5.85 14.01
C ASP A 110 0.95 -6.46 14.75
N ASP A 111 0.88 -6.57 16.08
CA ASP A 111 1.94 -7.16 16.92
C ASP A 111 2.35 -8.59 16.47
N LYS A 112 1.52 -9.24 15.64
CA LYS A 112 1.73 -10.56 15.04
C LYS A 112 2.47 -10.56 13.70
N LYS A 113 3.03 -9.43 13.24
CA LYS A 113 3.91 -9.37 12.05
C LYS A 113 3.23 -9.68 10.70
N VAL A 114 1.92 -9.51 10.59
CA VAL A 114 1.18 -9.72 9.33
C VAL A 114 0.86 -8.37 8.69
N VAL A 115 1.11 -8.23 7.39
CA VAL A 115 0.62 -7.10 6.59
C VAL A 115 -0.85 -7.36 6.33
N ILE A 116 -1.73 -6.57 6.96
CA ILE A 116 -3.17 -6.76 6.83
C ILE A 116 -3.67 -5.79 5.74
N PRO A 117 -4.24 -6.30 4.64
CA PRO A 117 -4.88 -5.45 3.65
C PRO A 117 -6.04 -4.69 4.29
N CYS A 118 -6.26 -3.46 3.84
CA CYS A 118 -7.14 -2.52 4.52
C CYS A 118 -8.16 -1.86 3.64
N LYS A 119 -9.23 -1.40 4.29
CA LYS A 119 -10.28 -0.61 3.67
C LYS A 119 -10.57 0.62 4.53
N HIS A 120 -11.07 1.68 3.92
CA HIS A 120 -11.61 2.81 4.66
C HIS A 120 -13.00 2.44 5.20
N CYS A 121 -13.28 2.76 6.46
CA CYS A 121 -14.60 2.64 7.05
C CYS A 121 -15.59 3.52 6.24
N PRO A 122 -16.70 2.96 5.71
CA PRO A 122 -17.64 3.72 4.90
C PRO A 122 -18.35 4.84 5.69
N THR A 123 -18.36 4.74 7.03
CA THR A 123 -19.04 5.72 7.89
C THR A 123 -18.13 6.89 8.26
N CYS A 124 -16.89 6.63 8.70
CA CYS A 124 -16.01 7.68 9.23
C CYS A 124 -14.72 7.88 8.43
N GLY A 125 -14.45 7.06 7.42
CA GLY A 125 -13.21 7.11 6.63
C GLY A 125 -11.98 6.58 7.34
N TYR A 126 -12.09 6.05 8.57
CA TYR A 126 -10.94 5.46 9.26
C TYR A 126 -10.47 4.17 8.57
N LEU A 127 -9.17 4.03 8.35
CA LEU A 127 -8.57 2.80 7.83
C LEU A 127 -8.74 1.66 8.84
N VAL A 128 -9.39 0.59 8.41
CA VAL A 128 -9.63 -0.61 9.19
C VAL A 128 -9.09 -1.82 8.45
N SER A 129 -8.60 -2.80 9.22
CA SER A 129 -8.21 -4.09 8.68
C SER A 129 -9.39 -4.78 7.97
N LEU A 130 -9.12 -5.53 6.91
CA LEU A 130 -10.21 -6.21 6.18
C LEU A 130 -10.95 -7.25 7.03
N ASP A 131 -10.30 -7.78 8.07
CA ASP A 131 -10.77 -8.85 8.96
C ASP A 131 -11.54 -8.37 10.21
N VAL A 132 -11.60 -7.05 10.49
CA VAL A 132 -12.41 -6.55 11.60
C VAL A 132 -13.89 -6.42 11.19
N SER A 133 -14.79 -6.80 12.10
CA SER A 133 -16.24 -6.72 11.91
C SER A 133 -16.83 -5.35 12.29
N SER A 134 -16.04 -4.48 12.91
CA SER A 134 -16.46 -3.13 13.29
C SER A 134 -15.29 -2.14 13.23
N CYS A 135 -15.62 -0.85 13.13
CA CYS A 135 -14.62 0.21 13.13
C CYS A 135 -14.20 0.59 14.55
N ASP A 136 -12.91 0.46 14.88
CA ASP A 136 -12.37 0.86 16.19
C ASP A 136 -12.57 2.35 16.52
N MET A 137 -12.74 3.20 15.51
CA MET A 137 -12.88 4.65 15.70
C MET A 137 -14.32 5.11 15.87
N CYS A 138 -15.29 4.55 15.13
CA CYS A 138 -16.69 5.01 15.18
C CYS A 138 -17.68 3.94 15.64
N GLY A 139 -17.22 2.72 15.89
CA GLY A 139 -18.05 1.60 16.33
C GLY A 139 -19.00 1.04 15.26
N SER A 140 -18.97 1.56 14.03
CA SER A 140 -19.85 1.08 12.96
C SER A 140 -19.51 -0.36 12.60
N GLU A 141 -20.51 -1.24 12.70
CA GLU A 141 -20.42 -2.63 12.26
C GLU A 141 -20.45 -2.71 10.74
N PHE A 142 -19.57 -3.53 10.16
CA PHE A 142 -19.56 -3.78 8.72
C PHE A 142 -20.52 -4.94 8.44
N LYS A 143 -21.74 -4.61 8.01
CA LYS A 143 -22.68 -5.61 7.48
C LYS A 143 -22.13 -6.13 6.16
N ASP A 144 -21.74 -7.40 6.15
CA ASP A 144 -21.56 -8.22 4.94
C ASP A 144 -20.64 -7.61 3.88
N LEU A 145 -19.39 -7.30 4.25
CA LEU A 145 -18.36 -7.43 3.23
C LEU A 145 -18.10 -8.93 3.04
N PRO A 146 -17.98 -9.45 1.82
CA PRO A 146 -17.63 -10.85 1.62
C PRO A 146 -16.23 -11.09 2.21
N THR A 147 -16.20 -11.53 3.47
CA THR A 147 -14.98 -11.84 4.23
C THR A 147 -14.43 -13.22 3.88
N GLU A 148 -14.99 -13.85 2.86
CA GLU A 148 -14.62 -15.21 2.50
C GLU A 148 -13.61 -15.22 1.35
N VAL A 149 -12.39 -14.78 1.67
CA VAL A 149 -11.25 -15.56 1.18
C VAL A 149 -11.31 -16.90 1.92
N VAL A 150 -12.09 -17.85 1.38
CA VAL A 150 -12.13 -19.20 1.95
C VAL A 150 -10.86 -19.92 1.54
N MET A 151 -9.81 -19.83 2.36
CA MET A 151 -8.68 -20.75 2.25
C MET A 151 -9.13 -22.12 2.76
N LYS A 152 -9.74 -22.91 1.88
CA LYS A 152 -10.11 -24.29 2.21
C LYS A 152 -8.87 -25.17 2.05
N LYS A 153 -8.39 -25.77 3.14
CA LYS A 153 -7.38 -26.83 3.08
C LYS A 153 -7.99 -27.99 2.30
N ILE A 154 -7.48 -28.24 1.10
CA ILE A 154 -7.78 -29.46 0.38
C ILE A 154 -6.61 -30.37 0.66
N GLY A 155 -6.82 -31.38 1.49
CA GLY A 155 -5.90 -32.50 1.58
C GLY A 155 -5.85 -33.14 0.19
N THR A 156 -4.92 -32.70 -0.64
CA THR A 156 -4.73 -33.27 -1.96
C THR A 156 -3.96 -34.57 -1.78
N GLU A 157 -4.45 -35.65 -2.38
CA GLU A 157 -3.74 -36.93 -2.42
C GLU A 157 -2.43 -36.82 -3.20
N SER A 158 -2.25 -35.73 -3.97
CA SER A 158 -1.06 -35.41 -4.72
C SER A 158 -0.29 -34.24 -4.06
N PRO A 159 0.97 -34.46 -3.62
CA PRO A 159 1.80 -33.38 -3.09
C PRO A 159 2.09 -32.32 -4.18
N CYS A 160 2.41 -31.10 -3.74
CA CYS A 160 2.93 -30.03 -4.58
C CYS A 160 4.02 -30.58 -5.51
N VAL A 161 3.87 -30.33 -6.79
CA VAL A 161 4.72 -30.92 -7.83
C VAL A 161 6.17 -30.40 -7.74
N ASP A 162 6.36 -29.23 -7.13
CA ASP A 162 7.66 -28.59 -6.99
C ASP A 162 8.37 -28.93 -5.68
N CYS A 163 7.69 -28.80 -4.52
CA CYS A 163 8.33 -29.00 -3.22
C CYS A 163 7.94 -30.30 -2.51
N GLY A 164 6.97 -31.05 -3.02
CA GLY A 164 6.50 -32.30 -2.41
C GLY A 164 5.59 -32.12 -1.19
N SER A 165 5.24 -30.88 -0.83
CA SER A 165 4.35 -30.62 0.31
C SER A 165 2.92 -31.11 0.04
N ARG A 166 2.30 -31.74 1.03
CA ARG A 166 0.88 -32.13 0.97
C ARG A 166 -0.06 -31.02 1.43
N GLU A 167 0.48 -29.86 1.81
CA GLU A 167 -0.29 -28.73 2.29
C GLU A 167 -0.50 -27.71 1.15
N VAL A 168 -1.57 -27.95 0.38
CA VAL A 168 -2.00 -27.08 -0.73
C VAL A 168 -3.37 -26.51 -0.42
N TYR A 169 -3.55 -25.22 -0.67
CA TYR A 169 -4.75 -24.46 -0.34
C TYR A 169 -5.40 -23.95 -1.63
N ILE A 170 -6.73 -23.90 -1.67
CA ILE A 170 -7.44 -23.18 -2.74
C ILE A 170 -7.81 -21.80 -2.24
N TYR A 171 -7.49 -20.79 -3.05
CA TYR A 171 -7.92 -19.42 -2.92
C TYR A 171 -8.99 -19.11 -3.97
N THR A 172 -10.07 -18.44 -3.57
CA THR A 172 -11.06 -17.83 -4.48
C THR A 172 -11.13 -16.34 -4.20
N ASP A 173 -10.95 -15.51 -5.23
CA ASP A 173 -11.31 -14.10 -5.15
C ASP A 173 -12.78 -13.89 -5.55
N ASN A 174 -13.24 -12.65 -5.32
CA ASN A 174 -14.59 -12.19 -5.66
C ASN A 174 -14.96 -12.31 -7.16
N ALA A 175 -14.03 -12.74 -8.02
CA ALA A 175 -14.23 -12.90 -9.46
C ALA A 175 -14.47 -14.36 -9.91
N SER A 176 -14.60 -15.33 -8.98
CA SER A 176 -14.85 -16.76 -9.24
C SER A 176 -13.65 -17.57 -9.75
N GLU A 177 -12.44 -17.01 -9.77
CA GLU A 177 -11.23 -17.76 -10.12
C GLU A 177 -10.72 -18.57 -8.92
N LYS A 178 -10.52 -19.88 -9.10
CA LYS A 178 -9.90 -20.76 -8.10
C LYS A 178 -8.41 -20.89 -8.40
N LYS A 179 -7.55 -20.48 -7.46
CA LYS A 179 -6.09 -20.63 -7.56
C LYS A 179 -5.58 -21.59 -6.48
N LEU A 180 -4.72 -22.54 -6.85
CA LEU A 180 -4.04 -23.42 -5.89
C LEU A 180 -2.77 -22.73 -5.41
N VAL A 181 -2.54 -22.69 -4.09
CA VAL A 181 -1.34 -22.11 -3.49
C VAL A 181 -0.69 -23.15 -2.58
N CYS A 182 0.58 -23.46 -2.82
CA CYS A 182 1.37 -24.24 -1.86
C CYS A 182 1.99 -23.31 -0.83
N MET A 183 1.73 -23.55 0.46
CA MET A 183 2.21 -22.65 1.52
C MET A 183 3.71 -22.78 1.80
N ASP A 184 4.32 -23.92 1.48
CA ASP A 184 5.74 -24.16 1.76
C ASP A 184 6.66 -23.55 0.70
N CYS A 185 6.21 -23.46 -0.56
CA CYS A 185 7.01 -22.90 -1.65
C CYS A 185 6.42 -21.66 -2.32
N GLY A 186 5.22 -21.24 -1.92
CA GLY A 186 4.54 -20.05 -2.43
C GLY A 186 4.08 -20.13 -3.89
N LEU A 187 4.23 -21.28 -4.55
CA LEU A 187 3.88 -21.42 -5.97
C LEU A 187 2.36 -21.55 -6.15
N TYR A 188 1.84 -20.87 -7.18
CA TYR A 188 0.48 -21.04 -7.65
C TYR A 188 0.42 -21.49 -9.11
N ASP A 189 -0.55 -22.36 -9.40
CA ASP A 189 -0.91 -22.76 -10.75
C ASP A 189 -2.30 -22.16 -11.07
N GLU A 190 -2.41 -21.47 -12.20
CA GLU A 190 -3.70 -21.10 -12.80
C GLU A 190 -4.23 -22.29 -13.61
N TYR A 191 -5.32 -22.90 -13.14
CA TYR A 191 -6.05 -23.92 -13.89
C TYR A 191 -7.36 -23.33 -14.41
N ASP A 192 -7.50 -23.23 -15.73
CA ASP A 192 -8.70 -22.64 -16.36
C ASP A 192 -9.98 -23.49 -16.21
N ASP A 193 -9.92 -24.76 -15.79
CA ASP A 193 -11.11 -25.61 -15.72
C ASP A 193 -11.03 -26.65 -14.59
N PHE A 194 -11.77 -26.43 -13.51
CA PHE A 194 -12.04 -27.46 -12.49
C PHE A 194 -13.40 -28.13 -12.78
N ASN A 195 -13.44 -28.99 -13.79
CA ASN A 195 -14.48 -30.02 -13.88
C ASN A 195 -14.01 -31.23 -13.06
N PHE A 196 -14.84 -31.71 -12.13
CA PHE A 196 -14.63 -32.92 -11.30
C PHE A 196 -14.71 -34.22 -12.13
N GLY A 197 -14.09 -34.25 -13.31
CA GLY A 197 -13.95 -35.42 -14.16
C GLY A 197 -12.48 -35.64 -14.48
N PHE A 198 -11.99 -36.85 -14.22
CA PHE A 198 -10.60 -37.28 -14.42
C PHE A 198 -9.95 -36.72 -15.71
N PRO A 199 -8.80 -36.02 -15.62
CA PRO A 199 -8.16 -35.45 -16.80
C PRO A 199 -7.37 -36.52 -17.56
N THR A 200 -7.78 -36.84 -18.79
CA THR A 200 -7.08 -37.84 -19.63
C THR A 200 -5.92 -37.28 -20.46
N LYS A 201 -5.65 -35.97 -20.47
CA LYS A 201 -4.50 -35.40 -21.21
C LYS A 201 -3.89 -34.21 -20.49
N ARG A 202 -2.63 -34.36 -20.06
CA ARG A 202 -1.82 -33.32 -19.42
C ARG A 202 -1.62 -32.13 -20.37
N LYS A 203 -2.30 -31.00 -20.11
CA LYS A 203 -1.92 -29.71 -20.69
C LYS A 203 -0.77 -29.12 -19.87
N LYS A 204 0.26 -28.61 -20.54
CA LYS A 204 1.41 -27.95 -19.88
C LYS A 204 0.95 -26.61 -19.25
N PRO A 205 1.39 -26.27 -18.03
CA PRO A 205 1.05 -25.00 -17.39
C PRO A 205 1.54 -23.82 -18.23
N ARG A 206 0.72 -22.78 -18.36
CA ARG A 206 0.97 -21.65 -19.28
C ARG A 206 1.90 -20.58 -18.73
N ARG A 207 2.16 -20.51 -17.42
CA ARG A 207 3.15 -19.61 -16.80
C ARG A 207 3.49 -20.10 -15.39
N ARG A 208 4.78 -20.14 -15.06
CA ARG A 208 5.30 -20.33 -13.70
C ARG A 208 5.66 -18.96 -13.13
N ILE A 209 5.18 -18.64 -11.94
CA ILE A 209 5.59 -17.43 -11.20
C ILE A 209 6.05 -17.89 -9.81
N LEU A 210 7.36 -17.82 -9.57
CA LEU A 210 7.99 -18.09 -8.27
C LEU A 210 7.65 -16.97 -7.29
N ILE A 211 6.90 -17.27 -6.23
CA ILE A 211 6.83 -16.39 -5.05
C ILE A 211 7.98 -16.75 -4.11
N THR A 212 9.21 -16.38 -4.50
CA THR A 212 10.34 -16.31 -3.55
C THR A 212 10.57 -14.88 -3.05
N ASP A 213 9.68 -13.96 -3.44
CA ASP A 213 9.88 -12.54 -3.28
C ASP A 213 8.59 -11.93 -2.72
N ILE A 214 8.60 -11.59 -1.42
CA ILE A 214 7.50 -10.88 -0.73
C ILE A 214 7.15 -9.55 -1.44
N SER A 215 7.98 -9.10 -2.38
CA SER A 215 7.69 -7.99 -3.28
C SER A 215 6.49 -8.21 -4.22
N SER A 216 5.97 -9.43 -4.40
CA SER A 216 4.85 -9.68 -5.32
C SER A 216 3.45 -9.67 -4.69
N VAL A 217 3.32 -9.46 -3.37
CA VAL A 217 2.00 -9.30 -2.74
C VAL A 217 1.55 -7.85 -2.93
N PHE A 218 0.88 -7.59 -4.06
CA PHE A 218 0.17 -6.33 -4.37
C PHE A 218 0.91 -5.03 -4.01
N LEU A 219 2.19 -4.92 -4.34
CA LEU A 219 2.80 -3.60 -4.43
C LEU A 219 2.12 -2.89 -5.61
N GLU A 220 1.24 -1.92 -5.30
CA GLU A 220 0.93 -0.87 -6.28
C GLU A 220 2.26 -0.41 -6.88
N LYS A 221 2.36 -0.44 -8.22
CA LYS A 221 3.62 -0.16 -8.93
C LYS A 221 4.25 1.13 -8.37
N GLY A 222 5.44 1.00 -7.80
CA GLY A 222 6.24 2.14 -7.33
C GLY A 222 6.12 2.52 -5.85
N ARG A 223 5.34 1.78 -5.04
CA ARG A 223 5.30 1.92 -3.57
C ARG A 223 6.39 1.08 -2.90
N ASP A 224 6.83 1.53 -1.73
CA ASP A 224 7.85 0.87 -0.92
C ASP A 224 7.24 -0.26 -0.07
N VAL A 225 8.00 -1.34 0.11
CA VAL A 225 7.67 -2.35 1.11
C VAL A 225 7.85 -1.73 2.50
N ARG A 226 6.91 -1.99 3.42
CA ARG A 226 6.97 -1.50 4.81
C ARG A 226 8.01 -2.26 5.64
N VAL A 227 9.28 -2.03 5.33
CA VAL A 227 10.45 -2.64 5.97
C VAL A 227 11.49 -1.57 6.26
N CYS A 228 12.15 -1.67 7.41
CA CYS A 228 13.23 -0.76 7.77
C CYS A 228 14.47 -1.03 6.89
N PRO A 229 15.01 -0.02 6.19
CA PRO A 229 16.20 -0.20 5.34
C PRO A 229 17.48 -0.49 6.15
N LYS A 230 17.48 -0.21 7.45
CA LYS A 230 18.65 -0.41 8.32
C LYS A 230 18.72 -1.80 8.93
N CYS A 231 17.60 -2.35 9.39
CA CYS A 231 17.58 -3.61 10.16
C CYS A 231 16.62 -4.68 9.61
N GLY A 232 15.89 -4.41 8.52
CA GLY A 232 14.94 -5.37 7.93
C GLY A 232 13.66 -5.58 8.74
N SER A 233 13.47 -4.89 9.87
CA SER A 233 12.25 -5.01 10.67
C SER A 233 11.05 -4.45 9.93
N ILE A 234 9.92 -5.15 10.04
CA ILE A 234 8.60 -4.69 9.57
C ILE A 234 7.87 -3.80 10.59
N LEU A 235 8.42 -3.62 11.81
CA LEU A 235 7.85 -2.74 12.83
C LEU A 235 8.18 -1.28 12.50
N VAL A 236 7.64 -0.82 11.37
CA VAL A 236 7.77 0.54 10.86
C VAL A 236 6.44 1.27 11.01
N ARG A 237 6.52 2.49 11.53
CA ARG A 237 5.37 3.39 11.62
C ARG A 237 5.66 4.69 10.86
N THR A 238 4.64 5.24 10.22
CA THR A 238 4.70 6.61 9.68
C THR A 238 4.60 7.63 10.81
N LEU A 239 5.00 8.88 10.56
CA LEU A 239 4.87 9.95 11.53
C LEU A 239 3.41 10.15 11.95
N ALA A 240 2.48 10.13 11.00
CA ALA A 240 1.05 10.24 11.27
C ALA A 240 0.57 9.16 12.24
N GLU A 241 1.00 7.90 12.04
CA GLU A 241 0.68 6.79 12.94
C GLU A 241 1.29 6.94 14.35
N MET A 242 2.39 7.68 14.47
CA MET A 242 3.08 7.91 15.75
C MET A 242 2.46 9.04 16.58
N ILE A 243 1.66 9.92 16.00
CA ILE A 243 1.02 11.03 16.73
C ILE A 243 0.12 10.47 17.85
N ASN A 244 0.27 11.02 19.06
CA ASN A 244 -0.40 10.57 20.28
C ASN A 244 -0.08 9.12 20.70
N LYS A 245 0.92 8.47 20.11
CA LYS A 245 1.42 7.16 20.57
C LYS A 245 2.62 7.32 21.50
N LYS A 246 2.90 6.25 22.27
CA LYS A 246 4.05 6.21 23.18
C LYS A 246 5.34 6.41 22.38
N CYS A 247 6.24 7.22 22.94
CA CYS A 247 7.54 7.47 22.36
C CYS A 247 8.36 6.17 22.33
N PRO A 248 8.86 5.75 21.15
CA PRO A 248 9.58 4.49 21.03
C PRO A 248 10.96 4.54 21.70
N LYS A 249 11.53 5.74 21.87
CA LYS A 249 12.81 5.96 22.55
C LYS A 249 12.72 5.82 24.07
N CYS A 250 11.82 6.57 24.71
CA CYS A 250 11.78 6.65 26.18
C CYS A 250 10.68 5.81 26.84
N LYS A 251 9.69 5.32 26.06
CA LYS A 251 8.51 4.54 26.51
C LYS A 251 7.57 5.24 27.53
N LYS A 252 8.00 6.36 28.11
CA LYS A 252 7.28 7.15 29.13
C LYS A 252 6.49 8.32 28.55
N GLY A 253 7.01 8.94 27.49
CA GLY A 253 6.38 10.08 26.83
C GLY A 253 5.50 9.69 25.67
N THR A 254 4.84 10.69 25.09
CA THR A 254 3.94 10.59 23.94
C THR A 254 4.45 11.52 22.84
N ILE A 255 4.37 11.09 21.58
CA ILE A 255 4.70 11.98 20.44
C ILE A 255 3.57 12.98 20.26
N LYS A 256 3.91 14.26 20.26
CA LYS A 256 2.98 15.38 20.10
C LYS A 256 3.26 16.13 18.81
N GLU A 257 2.18 16.48 18.13
CA GLU A 257 2.17 17.45 17.04
C GLU A 257 1.99 18.85 17.64
N ILE A 258 2.92 19.75 17.32
CA ILE A 258 2.96 21.12 17.83
C ILE A 258 2.94 22.05 16.64
N ARG A 259 1.88 22.85 16.54
CA ARG A 259 1.73 23.86 15.49
C ARG A 259 2.79 24.95 15.66
N THR A 260 3.58 25.19 14.62
CA THR A 260 4.64 26.21 14.66
C THR A 260 4.26 27.47 13.90
N GLY A 261 3.16 27.45 13.15
CA GLY A 261 2.64 28.58 12.40
C GLY A 261 2.26 28.20 10.98
N TRP A 262 1.99 29.24 10.18
CA TRP A 262 1.72 29.12 8.75
C TRP A 262 2.96 29.55 7.97
N MET A 263 3.21 28.88 6.85
CA MET A 263 4.22 29.36 5.89
C MET A 263 3.69 30.68 5.29
N SER A 264 4.39 31.78 5.55
CA SER A 264 4.11 33.11 5.00
C SER A 264 4.54 33.21 3.54
#